data_AF-A0A448XUY4-F1
#
_entry.id   AF-A0A448XUY4-F1
#
_cell.length_a   1.000
_cell.length_b   1.000
_cell.length_c   1.000
_cell.angle_alpha   90.00
_cell.angle_beta   90.00
_cell.angle_gamma   90.00
#
_symmetry.space_group_name_H-M   'P 1'
#
loop_
_entity.id
_entity.type
_entity.pdbx_description
1 polymer ?
#
loop_
_entity_poly.entity_id
_entity_poly.type
_entity_poly.pdbx_seq_one_letter_code
_entity_poly.pdbx_strand_id
1 'polypeptide(L)'
;MVRALKILIFGLFSGPILAELIGFISPFVMLRDEELGYQFQDSAYYIGAFSSVFFSIALLFAAFNTSKVSYKIGSSVIALLYIMSSYYVFLDSESLMETIIYDLNYLCGVASLTLGAFIALHCFKNTTHSVYKHA
;
A
#
# COMPACT_ATOMS: atom_id res chain seq x y z
N MET A 1 -13.38 13.65 -7.21
CA MET A 1 -12.13 13.86 -6.43
C MET A 1 -12.21 13.30 -5.01
N VAL A 2 -13.20 13.66 -4.17
CA VAL A 2 -13.29 13.14 -2.78
C VAL A 2 -13.36 11.60 -2.70
N ARG A 3 -14.07 10.94 -3.62
CA ARG A 3 -14.10 9.46 -3.71
C ARG A 3 -12.73 8.83 -3.92
N ALA A 4 -11.87 9.45 -4.74
CA ALA A 4 -10.54 8.97 -5.04
C ALA A 4 -9.60 9.05 -3.83
N LEU A 5 -9.72 10.12 -3.03
CA LEU A 5 -9.00 10.26 -1.77
C LEU A 5 -9.43 9.22 -0.74
N LYS A 6 -10.74 8.95 -0.62
CA LYS A 6 -11.25 7.90 0.27
C LYS A 6 -10.69 6.53 -0.10
N ILE A 7 -10.63 6.22 -1.39
CA ILE A 7 -10.07 4.95 -1.88
C ILE A 7 -8.57 4.87 -1.61
N LEU A 8 -7.82 5.97 -1.79
CA LEU A 8 -6.39 6.05 -1.46
C LEU A 8 -6.14 5.74 0.02
N ILE A 9 -6.89 6.38 0.92
CA ILE A 9 -6.77 6.16 2.37
C ILE A 9 -7.15 4.72 2.72
N PHE A 10 -8.23 4.20 2.14
CA PHE A 10 -8.65 2.82 2.37
C PHE A 10 -7.56 1.82 1.97
N GLY A 11 -7.01 1.95 0.76
CA GLY A 11 -5.96 1.03 0.28
C GLY A 11 -4.63 1.16 1.03
N LEU A 12 -4.34 2.33 1.63
CA LEU A 12 -3.18 2.52 2.48
C LEU A 12 -3.25 1.68 3.76
N PHE A 13 -4.44 1.61 4.38
CA PHE A 13 -4.60 0.99 5.69
C PHE A 13 -5.16 -0.43 5.65
N SER A 14 -5.88 -0.83 4.61
CA SER A 14 -6.60 -2.11 4.59
C SER A 14 -5.67 -3.32 4.71
N GLY A 15 -4.53 -3.32 4.01
CA GLY A 15 -3.55 -4.40 4.06
C GLY A 15 -2.87 -4.50 5.43
N PRO A 16 -2.23 -3.42 5.92
CA PRO A 16 -1.54 -3.45 7.21
C PRO A 16 -2.47 -3.76 8.39
N ILE A 17 -3.67 -3.18 8.43
CA ILE A 17 -4.65 -3.47 9.50
C ILE A 17 -5.04 -4.96 9.49
N LEU A 18 -5.22 -5.56 8.32
CA LEU A 18 -5.55 -6.97 8.20
C LEU A 18 -4.39 -7.86 8.68
N ALA A 19 -3.15 -7.54 8.30
CA ALA A 19 -1.96 -8.25 8.74
C ALA A 19 -1.81 -8.20 10.27
N GLU A 20 -1.92 -7.01 10.85
CA GLU A 20 -1.85 -6.78 12.30
C GLU A 20 -2.95 -7.53 13.05
N LEU A 21 -4.19 -7.53 12.52
CA LEU A 21 -5.29 -8.24 13.16
C LEU A 21 -5.05 -9.75 13.21
N ILE A 22 -4.56 -10.33 12.11
CA ILE A 22 -4.27 -11.77 12.04
C ILE A 22 -3.08 -12.12 12.95
N GLY A 23 -2.02 -11.30 12.93
CA GLY A 23 -0.85 -11.46 13.79
C GLY A 23 -1.18 -11.30 15.28
N PHE A 24 -2.12 -10.42 15.61
CA PHE A 24 -2.60 -10.25 16.98
C PHE A 24 -3.42 -11.45 17.48
N ILE A 25 -4.23 -12.05 16.61
CA ILE A 25 -5.08 -13.20 16.96
C ILE A 25 -4.26 -14.50 17.07
N SER A 26 -3.13 -14.61 16.36
CA SER A 26 -2.34 -15.84 16.28
C SER A 26 -1.94 -16.46 17.63
N PRO A 27 -1.50 -15.70 18.67
CA PRO A 27 -1.10 -16.30 19.94
C PRO A 27 -2.30 -16.89 20.70
N PHE A 28 -3.49 -16.30 20.56
CA PHE A 28 -4.71 -16.84 21.17
C PHE A 28 -5.15 -18.14 20.51
N VAL A 29 -4.92 -18.26 19.20
CA VAL A 29 -5.16 -19.50 18.44
C VAL A 29 -4.16 -20.58 18.85
N MET A 30 -2.88 -20.21 19.02
CA MET A 30 -1.81 -21.13 19.48
C MET A 30 -2.14 -21.80 20.81
N LEU A 31 -2.84 -21.12 21.73
CA LEU A 31 -3.28 -21.71 23.00
C LEU A 31 -4.22 -22.91 22.83
N ARG A 32 -4.89 -23.03 21.68
CA ARG A 32 -5.84 -24.11 21.36
C ARG A 32 -5.27 -25.09 20.33
N ASP A 33 -4.61 -24.56 19.32
CA ASP A 33 -4.03 -25.31 18.21
C ASP A 33 -2.76 -24.58 17.74
N GLU A 34 -1.62 -25.18 18.06
CA GLU A 34 -0.30 -24.60 17.81
C GLU A 34 0.00 -24.49 16.30
N GLU A 35 -0.34 -25.52 15.52
CA GLU A 35 -0.12 -25.56 14.08
C GLU A 35 -0.97 -24.49 13.36
N LEU A 36 -2.26 -24.38 13.74
CA LEU A 36 -3.14 -23.34 13.22
C LEU A 36 -2.64 -21.94 13.59
N GLY A 37 -2.08 -21.78 14.78
CA GLY A 37 -1.48 -20.54 15.23
C GLY A 37 -0.28 -20.10 14.39
N TYR A 38 0.62 -21.03 14.04
CA TYR A 38 1.73 -20.77 13.13
C TYR A 38 1.24 -20.38 11.72
N GLN A 39 0.22 -21.05 11.19
CA GLN A 39 -0.37 -20.70 9.89
C GLN A 39 -0.93 -19.26 9.87
N PHE A 40 -1.50 -18.80 10.99
CA PHE A 40 -1.97 -17.41 11.12
C PHE A 40 -0.80 -16.43 11.11
N GLN A 41 0.28 -16.74 11.81
CA GLN A 41 1.48 -15.91 11.84
C GLN A 41 2.11 -15.78 10.44
N ASP A 42 2.25 -16.89 9.72
CA ASP A 42 2.75 -16.89 8.33
C ASP A 42 1.82 -16.09 7.42
N SER A 43 0.50 -16.29 7.55
CA SER A 43 -0.49 -15.53 6.78
C SER A 43 -0.38 -14.03 7.04
N ALA A 44 -0.18 -13.61 8.29
CA ALA A 44 0.02 -12.21 8.64
C ALA A 44 1.26 -11.62 7.96
N TYR A 45 2.37 -12.37 7.94
CA TYR A 45 3.60 -11.97 7.26
C TYR A 45 3.37 -11.76 5.75
N TYR A 46 2.77 -12.74 5.06
CA TYR A 46 2.47 -12.63 3.62
C TYR A 46 1.50 -11.48 3.32
N ILE A 47 0.41 -11.34 4.09
CA ILE A 47 -0.57 -10.25 3.92
C ILE A 47 0.09 -8.88 4.14
N GLY A 48 1.00 -8.78 5.11
CA GLY A 48 1.79 -7.58 5.36
C GLY A 48 2.58 -7.16 4.13
N ALA A 49 3.27 -8.09 3.47
CA ALA A 49 4.00 -7.79 2.24
C ALA A 49 3.09 -7.50 1.04
N PHE A 50 1.96 -8.22 0.92
CA PHE A 50 0.96 -7.96 -0.14
C PHE A 50 0.18 -6.65 0.07
N SER A 51 0.32 -5.96 1.21
CA SER A 51 -0.25 -4.63 1.43
C SER A 51 0.14 -3.62 0.35
N SER A 52 1.34 -3.78 -0.23
CA SER A 52 1.84 -3.03 -1.37
C SER A 52 0.91 -3.07 -2.58
N VAL A 53 0.25 -4.20 -2.83
CA VAL A 53 -0.68 -4.41 -3.95
C VAL A 53 -1.95 -3.60 -3.72
N PHE A 54 -2.53 -3.69 -2.53
CA PHE A 54 -3.71 -2.93 -2.16
C PHE A 54 -3.46 -1.42 -2.27
N PHE A 55 -2.33 -0.96 -1.73
CA PHE A 55 -1.98 0.45 -1.80
C PHE A 55 -1.69 0.91 -3.23
N SER A 56 -0.98 0.09 -4.03
CA SER A 56 -0.69 0.38 -5.43
C SER A 56 -1.95 0.52 -6.27
N ILE A 57 -2.94 -0.36 -6.10
CA ILE A 57 -4.23 -0.26 -6.80
C ILE A 57 -4.94 1.05 -6.41
N ALA A 58 -4.94 1.40 -5.12
CA ALA A 58 -5.57 2.62 -4.64
C ALA A 58 -4.86 3.89 -5.13
N LEU A 59 -3.52 3.88 -5.19
CA LEU A 59 -2.70 4.93 -5.77
C LEU A 59 -3.03 5.16 -7.25
N LEU A 60 -3.11 4.07 -8.03
CA LEU A 60 -3.50 4.15 -9.44
C LEU A 60 -4.91 4.69 -9.59
N PHE A 61 -5.87 4.20 -8.81
CA PHE A 61 -7.21 4.74 -8.82
C PHE A 61 -7.20 6.26 -8.56
N ALA A 62 -6.43 6.72 -7.58
CA ALA A 62 -6.31 8.15 -7.28
C ALA A 62 -5.67 8.94 -8.43
N ALA A 63 -4.57 8.43 -8.99
CA ALA A 63 -3.82 9.08 -10.06
C ALA A 63 -4.62 9.19 -11.37
N PHE A 64 -5.34 8.14 -11.76
CA PHE A 64 -6.15 8.15 -12.98
C PHE A 64 -7.38 9.05 -12.88
N ASN A 65 -7.84 9.34 -11.66
CA ASN A 65 -8.87 10.34 -11.39
C ASN A 65 -8.36 11.79 -11.37
N THR A 66 -7.05 12.02 -11.45
CA THR A 66 -6.48 13.36 -11.62
C THR A 66 -6.31 13.73 -13.10
N SER A 67 -6.38 15.04 -13.40
CA SER A 67 -6.20 15.57 -14.76
C SER A 67 -4.74 15.59 -15.22
N LYS A 68 -3.77 15.66 -14.31
CA LYS A 68 -2.34 15.74 -14.63
C LYS A 68 -1.80 14.38 -15.08
N VAL A 69 -1.27 14.32 -16.31
CA VAL A 69 -0.67 13.11 -16.89
C VAL A 69 0.57 12.65 -16.12
N SER A 70 1.37 13.58 -15.59
CA SER A 70 2.57 13.24 -14.81
C SER A 70 2.28 12.36 -13.59
N TYR A 71 1.17 12.60 -12.88
CA TYR A 71 0.77 11.75 -11.76
C TYR A 71 0.37 10.35 -12.20
N LYS A 72 -0.25 10.20 -13.38
CA LYS A 72 -0.61 8.88 -13.93
C LYS A 72 0.64 8.07 -14.23
N ILE A 73 1.58 8.65 -14.97
CA ILE A 73 2.82 7.98 -15.36
C ILE A 73 3.66 7.63 -14.11
N GLY A 74 3.91 8.61 -13.23
CA GLY A 74 4.72 8.38 -12.03
C GLY A 74 4.11 7.33 -11.10
N SER A 75 2.79 7.37 -10.91
CA SER A 75 2.09 6.38 -10.08
C SER A 75 2.11 4.99 -10.71
N SER A 76 1.96 4.86 -12.03
CA SER A 76 2.04 3.57 -12.74
C SER A 76 3.42 2.93 -12.60
N VAL A 77 4.49 3.69 -12.79
CA VAL A 77 5.86 3.18 -12.67
C VAL A 77 6.14 2.72 -11.24
N ILE A 78 5.83 3.57 -10.25
CA ILE A 78 6.10 3.25 -8.85
C ILE A 78 5.21 2.09 -8.36
N ALA A 79 3.93 2.07 -8.71
CA ALA A 79 3.02 0.97 -8.35
C ALA A 79 3.51 -0.37 -8.91
N LEU A 80 3.97 -0.40 -10.16
CA LEU A 80 4.52 -1.63 -10.76
C LEU A 80 5.78 -2.10 -10.02
N LEU A 81 6.73 -1.19 -9.76
CA LEU A 81 7.93 -1.52 -9.00
C LEU A 81 7.61 -1.98 -7.58
N TYR A 82 6.60 -1.38 -6.94
CA TYR A 82 6.22 -1.74 -5.59
C TYR A 82 5.60 -3.14 -5.52
N ILE A 83 4.67 -3.44 -6.44
CA ILE A 83 4.08 -4.78 -6.57
C ILE A 83 5.16 -5.80 -6.87
N MET A 84 6.02 -5.54 -7.86
CA MET A 84 7.08 -6.47 -8.23
C MET A 84 8.03 -6.71 -7.06
N SER A 85 8.57 -5.67 -6.44
CA SER A 85 9.48 -5.83 -5.30
C SER A 85 8.89 -6.60 -4.11
N SER A 86 7.58 -6.78 -4.02
CA SER A 86 6.96 -7.54 -2.91
C SER A 86 7.26 -9.04 -2.95
N TYR A 87 7.85 -9.56 -4.03
CA TYR A 87 8.30 -10.95 -4.08
C TYR A 87 9.45 -11.24 -3.11
N TYR A 88 10.09 -10.23 -2.48
CA TYR A 88 11.18 -10.45 -1.51
C TYR A 88 10.81 -11.46 -0.44
N VAL A 89 9.53 -11.52 -0.05
CA VAL A 89 8.98 -12.44 0.93
C VAL A 89 9.10 -13.93 0.55
N PHE A 90 9.32 -14.24 -0.72
CA PHE A 90 9.56 -15.61 -1.19
C PHE A 90 11.04 -15.94 -1.39
N LEU A 91 11.95 -14.99 -1.12
CA LEU A 91 13.39 -15.23 -1.21
C LEU A 91 13.91 -15.87 0.06
N ASP A 92 15.06 -16.54 -0.05
CA ASP A 92 15.75 -17.11 1.09
C ASP A 92 16.12 -16.00 2.08
N SER A 93 15.72 -16.20 3.33
CA SER A 93 15.97 -15.29 4.43
C SER A 93 17.48 -15.03 4.59
N GLU A 94 17.86 -13.78 4.78
CA GLU A 94 19.24 -13.29 4.93
C GLU A 94 20.08 -13.32 3.64
N SER A 95 19.47 -13.60 2.49
CA SER A 95 20.16 -13.49 1.22
C SER A 95 20.41 -12.03 0.84
N LEU A 96 21.53 -11.75 0.17
CA LEU A 96 21.82 -10.42 -0.38
C LEU A 96 20.70 -9.95 -1.32
N MET A 97 20.12 -10.88 -2.08
CA MET A 97 19.02 -10.58 -3.00
C MET A 97 17.76 -10.15 -2.23
N GLU A 98 17.38 -10.87 -1.16
CA GLU A 98 16.24 -10.47 -0.32
C GLU A 98 16.42 -9.06 0.21
N THR A 99 17.59 -8.74 0.76
CA THR A 99 17.89 -7.41 1.31
C THR A 99 17.73 -6.31 0.27
N ILE A 100 18.30 -6.49 -0.93
CA ILE A 100 18.21 -5.50 -2.01
C ILE A 100 16.76 -5.27 -2.44
N ILE A 101 15.98 -6.34 -2.58
CA ILE A 101 14.59 -6.25 -3.04
C ILE A 101 13.69 -5.69 -1.93
N TYR A 102 13.97 -6.02 -0.66
CA TYR A 102 13.31 -5.42 0.50
C TYR A 102 13.55 -3.91 0.55
N ASP A 103 14.79 -3.45 0.40
CA ASP A 103 15.12 -2.02 0.38
C ASP A 103 14.44 -1.30 -0.79
N LEU A 104 14.39 -1.94 -1.97
CA LEU A 104 13.64 -1.43 -3.11
C LEU A 104 12.14 -1.33 -2.80
N ASN A 105 11.57 -2.36 -2.15
CA ASN A 105 10.16 -2.37 -1.74
C ASN A 105 9.86 -1.23 -0.77
N TYR A 106 10.72 -1.01 0.22
CA TYR A 106 10.62 0.08 1.17
C TYR A 106 10.67 1.45 0.47
N LEU A 107 11.64 1.67 -0.43
CA LEU A 107 11.74 2.91 -1.21
C LEU A 107 10.50 3.14 -2.08
N CYS A 108 9.96 2.08 -2.70
CA CYS A 108 8.72 2.15 -3.46
C CYS A 108 7.51 2.50 -2.58
N GLY A 109 7.46 1.99 -1.35
CA GLY A 109 6.44 2.34 -0.36
C GLY A 109 6.47 3.83 -0.01
N VAL A 110 7.66 4.37 0.30
CA VAL A 110 7.85 5.80 0.59
C VAL A 110 7.51 6.67 -0.62
N ALA A 111 7.93 6.26 -1.82
CA ALA A 111 7.62 6.98 -3.06
C ALA A 111 6.12 6.98 -3.37
N SER A 112 5.45 5.85 -3.16
CA SER A 112 3.99 5.69 -3.32
C SER A 112 3.23 6.59 -2.36
N LEU A 113 3.64 6.63 -1.09
CA LEU A 113 3.09 7.53 -0.06
C LEU A 113 3.23 8.99 -0.45
N THR A 114 4.42 9.38 -0.89
CA THR A 114 4.74 10.75 -1.30
C THR A 114 3.89 11.18 -2.50
N LEU A 115 3.78 10.34 -3.52
CA LEU A 115 2.90 10.61 -4.67
C LEU A 115 1.43 10.68 -4.26
N GLY A 116 0.97 9.75 -3.41
CA GLY A 116 -0.38 9.75 -2.87
C GLY A 116 -0.71 11.08 -2.15
N ALA A 117 0.22 11.58 -1.33
CA ALA A 117 0.08 12.86 -0.65
C ALA A 117 -0.01 14.05 -1.64
N PHE A 118 0.83 14.07 -2.68
CA PHE A 118 0.75 15.11 -3.71
C PHE A 118 -0.57 15.07 -4.50
N ILE A 119 -1.06 13.87 -4.83
CA ILE A 119 -2.36 13.68 -5.49
C ILE A 119 -3.50 14.15 -4.59
N ALA A 120 -3.45 13.81 -3.30
CA ALA A 120 -4.42 14.27 -2.31
C ALA A 120 -4.44 15.79 -2.21
N LEU A 121 -3.28 16.42 -2.04
CA LEU A 121 -3.13 17.87 -1.97
C LEU A 121 -3.64 18.58 -3.23
N HIS A 122 -3.32 18.03 -4.41
CA HIS A 122 -3.83 18.52 -5.69
C HIS A 122 -5.36 18.44 -5.77
N CYS A 123 -5.95 17.33 -5.32
CA CYS A 123 -7.40 17.17 -5.23
C CYS A 123 -8.04 18.20 -4.28
N PHE A 124 -7.46 18.42 -3.10
CA PHE A 124 -7.96 19.40 -2.14
C PHE A 124 -7.93 20.82 -2.70
N LYS A 125 -6.80 21.25 -3.28
CA LYS A 125 -6.65 22.60 -3.84
C LYS A 125 -7.64 22.90 -4.97
N ASN A 126 -7.92 21.91 -5.83
CA ASN A 126 -8.90 22.10 -6.91
C ASN A 126 -10.34 22.12 -6.40
N THR A 127 -10.63 21.44 -5.29
CA THR A 127 -11.96 21.45 -4.68
C THR A 127 -12.24 22.79 -4.00
N THR A 128 -11.27 23.39 -3.30
CA THR A 128 -11.44 24.71 -2.68
C THR A 128 -11.58 25.84 -3.69
N HIS A 129 -10.77 25.85 -4.76
CA HIS A 129 -10.91 26.85 -5.83
C HIS A 129 -12.26 26.79 -6.58
N SER A 130 -12.90 25.61 -6.64
CA SER A 130 -14.24 25.47 -7.23
C SER A 130 -15.33 26.09 -6.37
N VAL A 131 -15.20 26.05 -5.04
CA VAL A 131 -16.21 26.59 -4.11
C VAL A 131 -16.17 28.13 -4.09
N TYR A 132 -14.97 28.72 -4.12
CA TYR A 132 -14.81 30.18 -4.14
C TYR A 132 -15.16 30.86 -5.48
N LYS A 133 -15.32 30.10 -6.58
CA LYS A 133 -15.78 30.65 -7.86
C LYS A 133 -17.30 30.77 -7.97
N HIS A 134 -18.03 30.20 -7.03
CA HIS A 134 -19.50 30.16 -7.02
C HIS A 134 -20.11 30.85 -5.79
N ALA A 135 -19.32 31.62 -5.04
CA ALA A 135 -19.73 32.54 -3.99
C ALA A 135 -19.51 33.98 -4.47
#